data_AF-A0A3N0CBI7-F1
#
_entry.id   AF-A0A3N0CBI7-F1
#
_cell.length_a   1.000
_cell.length_b   1.000
_cell.length_c   1.000
_cell.angle_alpha   90.00
_cell.angle_beta   90.00
_cell.angle_gamma   90.00
#
_symmetry.space_group_name_H-M   'P 1'
#
loop_
_entity.id
_entity.type
_entity.pdbx_description
1 polymer ?
#
loop_
_entity_poly.entity_id
_entity_poly.type
_entity_poly.pdbx_seq_one_letter_code
_entity_poly.pdbx_strand_id
1 'polypeptide(L)'
;MPRTRGRAIGALVLALAFGVVGCGGDENRKASPEPAPSSAPSGTGTPTASPTSAGTLRPGLPSDLPAAFPVVAGTVTDRSSSGEEGRKGWSFHVTVRQAVAGCFEEAIVKLVEEGWTKQGETAAGGTRQAQLTKPGYAVIVEAEADGRDGCVLGYQVGQVGD
;
A
#
# COMPACT_ATOMS: atom_id res chain seq x y z
N MET A 1 22.71 12.01 -40.89
CA MET A 1 23.93 11.83 -40.09
C MET A 1 23.76 12.49 -38.72
N PRO A 2 23.44 11.75 -37.65
CA PRO A 2 23.61 12.23 -36.28
C PRO A 2 24.89 11.64 -35.66
N ARG A 3 25.78 12.53 -35.21
CA ARG A 3 27.00 12.21 -34.45
C ARG A 3 26.73 12.37 -32.94
N THR A 4 27.46 11.57 -32.16
CA THR A 4 27.97 11.86 -30.79
C THR A 4 26.96 11.88 -29.63
N ARG A 5 27.27 11.45 -28.40
CA ARG A 5 28.55 11.19 -27.69
C ARG A 5 28.26 10.24 -26.53
N GLY A 6 29.20 9.33 -26.25
CA GLY A 6 29.17 8.46 -25.07
C GLY A 6 29.28 9.24 -23.76
N ARG A 7 28.76 8.63 -22.70
CA ARG A 7 29.02 9.01 -21.31
C ARG A 7 29.42 7.77 -20.53
N ALA A 8 30.45 7.98 -19.71
CA ALA A 8 31.24 6.98 -19.01
C ALA A 8 30.45 6.19 -17.96
N ILE A 9 30.74 4.91 -17.89
CA ILE A 9 30.31 4.01 -16.81
C ILE A 9 31.33 4.17 -15.67
N GLY A 10 30.92 4.88 -14.62
CA GLY A 10 31.65 4.91 -13.35
C GLY A 10 31.20 3.73 -12.48
N ALA A 11 32.05 2.73 -12.32
CA ALA A 11 31.83 1.64 -11.38
C ALA A 11 32.20 2.10 -9.96
N LEU A 12 31.20 2.31 -9.11
CA LEU A 12 31.40 2.54 -7.68
C LEU A 12 31.21 1.21 -6.94
N VAL A 13 32.31 0.58 -6.53
CA VAL A 13 32.30 -0.62 -5.70
C VAL A 13 32.17 -0.17 -4.24
N LEU A 14 31.01 -0.42 -3.63
CA LEU A 14 30.79 -0.19 -2.21
C LEU A 14 30.92 -1.53 -1.46
N ALA A 15 32.05 -1.74 -0.80
CA ALA A 15 32.27 -2.87 0.09
C ALA A 15 31.62 -2.58 1.45
N LEU A 16 30.50 -3.24 1.76
CA LEU A 16 29.89 -3.24 3.09
C LEU A 16 30.37 -4.46 3.87
N ALA A 17 31.20 -4.20 4.88
CA ALA A 17 31.66 -5.21 5.84
C ALA A 17 30.51 -5.57 6.79
N PHE A 18 30.15 -6.85 6.84
CA PHE A 18 29.24 -7.41 7.83
C PHE A 18 29.95 -7.57 9.18
N GLY A 19 29.50 -6.81 10.18
CA GLY A 19 29.79 -7.07 11.59
C GLY A 19 28.67 -7.91 12.20
N VAL A 20 28.96 -9.19 12.44
CA VAL A 20 28.18 -10.08 13.32
C VAL A 20 28.62 -9.80 14.75
N VAL A 21 27.70 -9.46 15.67
CA VAL A 21 27.75 -9.74 17.13
C VAL A 21 26.40 -9.30 17.72
N GLY A 22 25.74 -10.20 18.46
CA GLY A 22 24.59 -9.80 19.27
C GLY A 22 23.68 -10.92 19.74
N CYS A 23 24.25 -12.05 20.18
CA CYS A 23 23.53 -13.04 20.99
C CYS A 23 23.34 -12.41 22.40
N GLY A 24 22.10 -12.30 22.86
CA GLY A 24 21.79 -11.77 24.19
C GLY A 24 20.35 -12.12 24.54
N GLY A 25 20.18 -13.30 25.14
CA GLY A 25 18.92 -13.68 25.76
C GLY A 25 18.74 -12.95 27.09
N ASP A 26 17.49 -12.72 27.47
CA ASP A 26 17.11 -12.68 28.86
C ASP A 26 15.66 -13.12 29.02
N GLU A 27 15.48 -13.99 29.99
CA GLU A 27 14.26 -14.66 30.40
C GLU A 27 13.57 -13.77 31.43
N ASN A 28 12.27 -13.44 31.29
CA ASN A 28 11.50 -13.18 32.51
C ASN A 28 9.96 -13.24 32.38
N ARG A 29 9.40 -13.95 33.36
CA ARG A 29 8.07 -13.84 33.97
C ARG A 29 6.82 -14.27 33.19
N LYS A 30 6.57 -15.57 33.38
CA LYS A 30 5.36 -16.14 34.00
C LYS A 30 4.48 -15.11 34.76
N ALA A 31 3.26 -14.90 34.28
CA ALA A 31 2.08 -14.60 35.10
C ALA A 31 0.84 -15.23 34.43
N SER A 32 0.11 -16.00 35.21
CA SER A 32 -1.16 -16.70 34.95
C SER A 32 -1.86 -16.75 36.33
N PRO A 33 -3.19 -16.86 36.47
CA PRO A 33 -4.32 -16.60 35.58
C PRO A 33 -5.35 -15.61 36.21
N GLU A 34 -6.34 -15.12 35.45
CA GLU A 34 -7.70 -14.89 35.99
C GLU A 34 -8.74 -14.88 34.87
N PRO A 35 -9.75 -15.78 34.89
CA PRO A 35 -10.94 -15.67 34.06
C PRO A 35 -12.09 -15.01 34.85
N ALA A 36 -12.78 -14.05 34.24
CA ALA A 36 -14.03 -13.50 34.76
C ALA A 36 -15.04 -13.22 33.62
N PRO A 37 -16.36 -13.23 33.93
CA PRO A 37 -17.38 -13.77 33.04
C PRO A 37 -18.05 -12.76 32.09
N SER A 38 -18.57 -13.36 31.02
CA SER A 38 -19.79 -13.04 30.27
C SER A 38 -20.62 -11.83 30.71
N SER A 39 -20.82 -10.91 29.76
CA SER A 39 -22.06 -10.14 29.63
C SER A 39 -22.31 -9.89 28.15
N ALA A 40 -23.24 -10.67 27.59
CA ALA A 40 -23.73 -10.51 26.22
C ALA A 40 -24.93 -9.56 26.22
N PRO A 41 -24.88 -8.40 25.56
CA PRO A 41 -26.09 -7.73 25.12
C PRO A 41 -26.56 -8.37 23.80
N SER A 42 -27.71 -9.04 23.86
CA SER A 42 -28.50 -9.36 22.66
C SER A 42 -29.10 -8.08 22.10
N GLY A 43 -28.40 -7.49 21.13
CA GLY A 43 -28.91 -6.42 20.28
C GLY A 43 -29.26 -6.99 18.91
N THR A 44 -30.51 -7.39 18.71
CA THR A 44 -31.07 -7.68 17.38
C THR A 44 -31.32 -6.34 16.68
N GLY A 45 -30.24 -5.75 16.15
CA GLY A 45 -30.31 -4.63 15.22
C GLY A 45 -30.16 -5.15 13.80
N THR A 46 -31.22 -5.06 12.99
CA THR A 46 -31.16 -5.31 11.55
C THR A 46 -30.32 -4.20 10.89
N PRO A 47 -29.15 -4.47 10.26
CA PRO A 47 -28.56 -3.51 9.36
C PRO A 47 -29.34 -3.56 8.04
N THR A 48 -30.39 -2.75 7.94
CA THR A 48 -30.88 -2.27 6.65
C THR A 48 -29.87 -1.26 6.13
N ALA A 49 -28.95 -1.72 5.28
CA ALA A 49 -28.25 -0.87 4.33
C ALA A 49 -27.66 -1.72 3.20
N SER A 50 -28.42 -1.87 2.13
CA SER A 50 -27.82 -2.00 0.80
C SER A 50 -27.51 -0.59 0.31
N PRO A 51 -26.24 -0.17 0.18
CA PRO A 51 -25.87 0.71 -0.90
C PRO A 51 -25.46 -0.20 -2.06
N THR A 52 -26.28 -0.20 -3.09
CA THR A 52 -25.85 -0.46 -4.45
C THR A 52 -24.71 0.52 -4.77
N SER A 53 -23.47 0.15 -4.46
CA SER A 53 -22.28 0.89 -4.86
C SER A 53 -21.97 0.52 -6.31
N ALA A 54 -22.84 0.92 -7.23
CA ALA A 54 -22.45 1.13 -8.61
C ALA A 54 -21.44 2.29 -8.57
N GLY A 55 -20.15 1.94 -8.57
CA GLY A 55 -19.03 2.83 -8.36
C GLY A 55 -19.12 4.06 -9.25
N THR A 56 -19.49 5.20 -8.67
CA THR A 56 -19.15 6.49 -9.26
C THR A 56 -17.63 6.53 -9.23
N LEU A 57 -17.00 6.35 -10.40
CA LEU A 57 -15.56 6.48 -10.58
C LEU A 57 -15.12 7.73 -9.82
N ARG A 58 -14.29 7.56 -8.78
CA ARG A 58 -13.81 8.70 -7.98
C ARG A 58 -13.16 9.69 -8.95
N PRO A 59 -13.59 10.97 -8.97
CA PRO A 59 -13.00 11.96 -9.85
C PRO A 59 -11.49 11.95 -9.69
N GLY A 60 -10.76 11.71 -10.78
CA GLY A 60 -9.29 11.74 -10.78
C GLY A 60 -8.59 10.40 -10.98
N LEU A 61 -9.23 9.23 -10.78
CA LEU A 61 -8.58 7.95 -11.11
C LEU A 61 -8.44 7.75 -12.64
N PRO A 62 -7.46 6.96 -13.11
CA PRO A 62 -7.40 6.53 -14.51
C PRO A 62 -8.70 5.83 -14.91
N SER A 63 -9.26 6.18 -16.07
CA SER A 63 -10.59 5.73 -16.50
C SER A 63 -10.68 4.23 -16.81
N ASP A 64 -9.53 3.61 -17.05
CA ASP A 64 -9.38 2.18 -17.37
C ASP A 64 -8.88 1.35 -16.18
N LEU A 65 -8.63 1.98 -15.02
CA LEU A 65 -8.44 1.28 -13.75
C LEU A 65 -9.74 0.55 -13.38
N PRO A 66 -9.70 -0.68 -12.84
CA PRO A 66 -10.91 -1.35 -12.38
C PRO A 66 -11.71 -0.46 -11.42
N ALA A 67 -13.00 -0.25 -11.72
CA ALA A 67 -13.86 0.67 -10.96
C ALA A 67 -14.00 0.29 -9.47
N ALA A 68 -13.73 -0.98 -9.14
CA ALA A 68 -13.75 -1.52 -7.77
C ALA A 68 -12.37 -1.46 -7.07
N PHE A 69 -11.35 -0.79 -7.64
CA PHE A 69 -10.04 -0.74 -7.01
C PHE A 69 -10.10 0.04 -5.67
N PRO A 70 -9.70 -0.58 -4.53
CA PRO A 70 -9.83 0.05 -3.22
C PRO A 70 -8.75 1.12 -3.04
N VAL A 71 -9.20 2.37 -2.87
CA VAL A 71 -8.32 3.53 -2.63
C VAL A 71 -8.73 4.22 -1.34
N VAL A 72 -7.75 4.68 -0.55
CA VAL A 72 -8.00 5.52 0.61
C VAL A 72 -8.68 6.83 0.19
N ALA A 73 -9.55 7.36 1.03
CA ALA A 73 -10.22 8.62 0.70
C ALA A 73 -9.22 9.78 0.71
N GLY A 74 -9.08 10.46 -0.42
CA GLY A 74 -8.20 11.60 -0.56
C GLY A 74 -8.33 12.23 -1.95
N THR A 75 -7.47 13.22 -2.21
CA THR A 75 -7.39 13.87 -3.51
C THR A 75 -6.37 13.14 -4.37
N VAL A 76 -6.79 12.65 -5.54
CA VAL A 76 -5.86 12.03 -6.49
C VAL A 76 -5.01 13.12 -7.14
N THR A 77 -3.69 13.00 -7.02
CA THR A 77 -2.69 13.81 -7.71
C THR A 77 -1.87 12.91 -8.65
N ASP A 78 -1.30 13.49 -9.70
CA ASP A 78 -0.32 12.85 -10.60
C ASP A 78 -0.68 11.42 -11.03
N ARG A 79 -1.52 11.33 -12.06
CA ARG A 79 -1.98 10.05 -12.62
C ARG A 79 -1.33 9.76 -13.97
N SER A 80 -0.94 8.52 -14.16
CA SER A 80 -0.52 8.01 -15.46
C SER A 80 -1.02 6.59 -15.65
N SER A 81 -1.25 6.24 -16.91
CA SER A 81 -1.50 4.88 -17.36
C SER A 81 -0.47 4.55 -18.43
N SER A 82 0.11 3.36 -18.37
CA SER A 82 1.03 2.85 -19.37
C SER A 82 0.61 1.42 -19.73
N GLY A 83 1.06 0.92 -20.87
CA GLY A 83 0.81 -0.47 -21.24
C GLY A 83 0.53 -0.67 -22.72
N GLU A 84 0.66 -1.92 -23.12
CA GLU A 84 0.28 -2.45 -24.43
C GLU A 84 -0.86 -3.47 -24.22
N GLU A 85 -1.47 -3.92 -25.31
CA GLU A 85 -2.53 -4.93 -25.28
C GLU A 85 -2.11 -6.15 -24.43
N GLY A 86 -2.85 -6.42 -23.35
CA GLY A 86 -2.58 -7.51 -22.42
C GLY A 86 -1.68 -7.20 -21.21
N ARG A 87 -1.02 -6.02 -21.15
CA ARG A 87 -0.24 -5.59 -19.96
C ARG A 87 -0.43 -4.11 -19.69
N LYS A 88 -1.44 -3.79 -18.89
CA LYS A 88 -1.70 -2.42 -18.43
C LYS A 88 -1.07 -2.14 -17.07
N GLY A 89 -0.61 -0.91 -16.90
CA GLY A 89 -0.06 -0.36 -15.67
C GLY A 89 -0.68 1.00 -15.37
N TRP A 90 -0.86 1.28 -14.09
CA TRP A 90 -1.41 2.53 -13.59
C TRP A 90 -0.52 3.03 -12.46
N SER A 91 -0.25 4.33 -12.45
CA SER A 91 0.40 5.00 -11.34
C SER A 91 -0.41 6.22 -10.96
N PHE A 92 -0.71 6.39 -9.69
CA PHE A 92 -1.39 7.58 -9.18
C PHE A 92 -1.02 7.85 -7.73
N HIS A 93 -1.06 9.12 -7.33
CA HIS A 93 -0.85 9.53 -5.95
C HIS A 93 -2.16 9.97 -5.32
N VAL A 94 -2.30 9.82 -4.02
CA VAL A 94 -3.46 10.26 -3.25
C VAL A 94 -2.97 11.05 -2.05
N THR A 95 -3.26 12.34 -2.03
CA THR A 95 -3.05 13.18 -0.86
C THR A 95 -4.21 13.00 0.11
N VAL A 96 -3.91 12.52 1.31
CA VAL A 96 -4.86 12.36 2.42
C VAL A 96 -4.60 13.48 3.41
N ARG A 97 -5.50 14.47 3.44
CA ARG A 97 -5.42 15.59 4.41
C ARG A 97 -6.07 15.17 5.72
N GLN A 98 -5.46 15.57 6.84
CA GLN A 98 -5.73 15.10 8.19
C GLN A 98 -5.21 13.68 8.38
N ALA A 99 -3.96 13.61 8.86
CA ALA A 99 -3.26 12.40 9.22
C ALA A 99 -4.11 11.62 10.22
N VAL A 100 -4.90 10.70 9.71
CA VAL A 100 -5.10 9.46 10.41
C VAL A 100 -3.70 8.87 10.47
N ALA A 101 -3.08 8.89 11.66
CA ALA A 101 -1.93 8.04 11.89
C ALA A 101 -2.31 6.64 11.36
N GLY A 102 -1.59 6.17 10.35
CA GLY A 102 -1.90 4.89 9.70
C GLY A 102 -2.65 4.95 8.37
N CYS A 103 -2.54 6.02 7.57
CA CYS A 103 -3.11 6.00 6.21
C CYS A 103 -2.51 4.89 5.32
N PHE A 104 -1.25 4.51 5.54
CA PHE A 104 -0.64 3.36 4.89
C PHE A 104 -1.35 2.08 5.33
N GLU A 105 -1.51 1.86 6.63
CA GLU A 105 -2.27 0.73 7.18
C GLU A 105 -3.69 0.68 6.63
N GLU A 106 -4.39 1.81 6.54
CA GLU A 106 -5.74 1.89 5.96
C GLU A 106 -5.72 1.43 4.49
N ALA A 107 -4.74 1.85 3.69
CA ALA A 107 -4.60 1.41 2.31
C ALA A 107 -4.39 -0.10 2.21
N ILE A 108 -3.53 -0.66 3.06
CA ILE A 108 -3.25 -2.10 3.11
C ILE A 108 -4.48 -2.89 3.55
N VAL A 109 -5.18 -2.45 4.61
CA VAL A 109 -6.40 -3.12 5.11
C VAL A 109 -7.45 -3.18 4.02
N LYS A 110 -7.74 -2.08 3.32
CA LYS A 110 -8.74 -2.06 2.25
C LYS A 110 -8.37 -2.97 1.08
N LEU A 111 -7.09 -3.03 0.70
CA LEU A 111 -6.64 -3.97 -0.32
C LEU A 111 -6.81 -5.42 0.15
N VAL A 112 -6.45 -5.73 1.39
CA VAL A 112 -6.62 -7.09 1.94
C VAL A 112 -8.09 -7.49 2.04
N GLU A 113 -8.98 -6.58 2.44
CA GLU A 113 -10.44 -6.80 2.47
C GLU A 113 -11.01 -7.11 1.07
N GLU A 114 -10.41 -6.55 0.02
CA GLU A 114 -10.73 -6.85 -1.40
C GLU A 114 -9.98 -8.08 -1.95
N GLY A 115 -9.37 -8.89 -1.08
CA GLY A 115 -8.73 -10.16 -1.42
C GLY A 115 -7.33 -10.05 -1.99
N TRP A 116 -6.63 -8.94 -1.78
CA TRP A 116 -5.21 -8.83 -2.11
C TRP A 116 -4.34 -9.50 -1.03
N THR A 117 -3.28 -10.18 -1.46
CA THR A 117 -2.32 -10.85 -0.56
C THR A 117 -1.04 -10.02 -0.46
N LYS A 118 -0.68 -9.60 0.75
CA LYS A 118 0.56 -8.88 1.02
C LYS A 118 1.77 -9.81 0.86
N GLN A 119 2.70 -9.44 -0.02
CA GLN A 119 3.93 -10.18 -0.32
C GLN A 119 5.11 -9.71 0.54
N GLY A 120 5.15 -8.42 0.86
CA GLY A 120 6.22 -7.83 1.65
C GLY A 120 5.95 -6.37 2.01
N GLU A 121 6.70 -5.88 2.99
CA GLU A 121 6.73 -4.48 3.40
C GLU A 121 8.18 -4.08 3.68
N THR A 122 8.52 -2.84 3.33
CA THR A 122 9.79 -2.21 3.68
C THR A 122 9.53 -0.78 4.16
N ALA A 123 10.44 -0.27 4.99
CA ALA A 123 10.44 1.10 5.45
C ALA A 123 11.87 1.64 5.36
N ALA A 124 12.05 2.72 4.59
CA ALA A 124 13.36 3.34 4.38
C ALA A 124 13.20 4.85 4.13
N GLY A 125 14.06 5.67 4.75
CA GLY A 125 14.14 7.10 4.43
C GLY A 125 12.87 7.92 4.70
N GLY A 126 11.99 7.48 5.62
CA GLY A 126 10.70 8.14 5.87
C GLY A 126 9.55 7.67 4.96
N THR A 127 9.85 6.77 4.04
CA THR A 127 8.88 6.15 3.13
C THR A 127 8.58 4.73 3.60
N ARG A 128 7.30 4.33 3.51
CA ARG A 128 6.86 2.94 3.68
C ARG A 128 6.33 2.42 2.36
N GLN A 129 6.65 1.16 2.07
CA GLN A 129 6.20 0.52 0.84
C GLN A 129 5.73 -0.89 1.14
N ALA A 130 4.61 -1.31 0.57
CA ALA A 130 4.17 -2.69 0.57
C ALA A 130 3.86 -3.16 -0.84
N GLN A 131 4.10 -4.44 -1.07
CA GLN A 131 3.79 -5.13 -2.32
C GLN A 131 2.65 -6.10 -2.03
N LEU A 132 1.61 -6.06 -2.86
CA LEU A 132 0.44 -6.94 -2.75
C LEU A 132 0.11 -7.52 -4.13
N THR A 133 -0.47 -8.71 -4.14
CA THR A 133 -0.87 -9.39 -5.38
C THR A 133 -2.28 -9.94 -5.27
N LYS A 134 -2.93 -10.09 -6.43
CA LYS A 134 -4.22 -10.74 -6.63
C LYS A 134 -4.14 -11.43 -8.00
N PRO A 135 -4.90 -12.51 -8.29
CA PRO A 135 -4.86 -13.12 -9.62
C PRO A 135 -5.03 -12.07 -10.73
N GLY A 136 -4.10 -12.06 -11.69
CA GLY A 136 -4.04 -11.09 -12.80
C GLY A 136 -3.43 -9.72 -12.45
N TYR A 137 -3.09 -9.42 -11.19
CA TYR A 137 -2.64 -8.09 -10.76
C TYR A 137 -1.57 -8.08 -9.67
N ALA A 138 -0.71 -7.06 -9.71
CA ALA A 138 0.20 -6.67 -8.64
C ALA A 138 0.01 -5.19 -8.31
N VAL A 139 0.17 -4.82 -7.05
CA VAL A 139 0.19 -3.43 -6.60
C VAL A 139 1.36 -3.17 -5.66
N ILE A 140 2.01 -2.04 -5.87
CA ILE A 140 2.91 -1.43 -4.91
C ILE A 140 2.19 -0.23 -4.32
N VAL A 141 2.07 -0.21 -2.99
CA VAL A 141 1.59 0.94 -2.23
C VAL A 141 2.79 1.58 -1.56
N GLU A 142 2.96 2.88 -1.73
CA GLU A 142 3.97 3.70 -1.08
C GLU A 142 3.28 4.75 -0.22
N ALA A 143 3.85 5.08 0.93
CA ALA A 143 3.41 6.18 1.79
C ALA A 143 4.58 7.04 2.22
N GLU A 144 4.42 8.35 2.09
CA GLU A 144 5.32 9.37 2.62
C GLU A 144 4.52 10.38 3.46
N ALA A 145 5.14 10.92 4.51
CA ALA A 145 4.56 12.05 5.23
C ALA A 145 4.66 13.33 4.37
N ASP A 146 3.57 14.09 4.26
CA ASP A 146 3.55 15.30 3.42
C ASP A 146 4.15 16.56 4.08
N GLY A 147 4.62 16.43 5.34
CA GLY A 147 5.16 17.50 6.16
C GLY A 147 4.13 18.52 6.67
N ARG A 148 2.83 18.31 6.46
CA ARG A 148 1.72 19.21 6.81
C ARG A 148 0.54 18.46 7.43
N ASP A 149 0.83 17.53 8.34
CA ASP A 149 -0.15 16.69 9.03
C ASP A 149 -1.01 15.85 8.08
N GLY A 150 -0.47 15.42 6.94
CA GLY A 150 -1.09 14.50 6.00
C GLY A 150 -0.12 13.43 5.55
N CYS A 151 -0.59 12.60 4.62
CA CYS A 151 0.26 11.65 3.93
C CYS A 151 -0.04 11.61 2.45
N VAL A 152 0.96 11.23 1.67
CA VAL A 152 0.83 10.95 0.25
C VAL A 152 0.94 9.45 0.06
N LEU A 153 -0.10 8.86 -0.53
CA LEU A 153 -0.11 7.45 -0.91
C LEU A 153 0.16 7.32 -2.41
N GLY A 154 1.27 6.69 -2.80
CA GLY A 154 1.54 6.29 -4.16
C GLY A 154 0.99 4.89 -4.43
N TYR A 155 0.26 4.71 -5.53
CA TYR A 155 -0.21 3.41 -5.99
C TYR A 155 0.39 3.12 -7.36
N GLN A 156 1.05 1.98 -7.50
CA GLN A 156 1.51 1.46 -8.79
C GLN A 156 0.85 0.10 -9.00
N VAL A 157 -0.14 0.04 -9.87
CA VAL A 157 -0.92 -1.17 -10.17
C VAL A 157 -0.49 -1.68 -11.53
N GLY A 158 -0.23 -2.98 -11.66
CA GLY A 158 0.12 -3.62 -12.92
C GLY A 158 -0.68 -4.90 -13.12
N GLN A 159 -1.09 -5.16 -14.35
CA GLN A 159 -1.53 -6.48 -14.76
C GLN A 159 -0.32 -7.41 -14.85
N VAL A 160 -0.38 -8.53 -14.16
CA VAL A 160 0.56 -9.63 -14.30
C VAL A 160 -0.21 -10.75 -15.00
N GLY A 161 0.34 -11.32 -16.07
CA GLY A 161 -0.33 -12.40 -16.80
C GLY A 161 -0.73 -13.54 -15.86
N ASP A 162 -1.81 -14.24 -16.21
CA ASP A 162 -2.28 -15.43 -15.49
C ASP A 162 -1.24 -16.57 -15.48
#